data_AF-A0A1E7R904-F1
#
_entry.id   AF-A0A1E7R904-F1
#
_cell.length_a   1.000
_cell.length_b   1.000
_cell.length_c   1.000
_cell.angle_alpha   90.00
_cell.angle_beta   90.00
_cell.angle_gamma   90.00
#
_symmetry.space_group_name_H-M   'P 1'
#
loop_
_entity.id
_entity.type
_entity.pdbx_description
1 polymer ?
#
loop_
_entity_poly.entity_id
_entity_poly.type
_entity_poly.pdbx_seq_one_letter_code
_entity_poly.pdbx_strand_id
1 'polypeptide(L)'
;MLEELQHLQNQIKTLVEHIQDTQQTLVHQSHEHTESTQKLHRELIQSQDQTKGYQERLNNSQTELNEQKNAYQQLQKDHRALNDQYTRLEHSCAELRKRFEALIQQKNQLKTDCDTLTNQNDSLQRQVKELTHNRDVLLKKNELAKHKVEAIIHRLAILGTSQDTSAQEIQQLAHPHAEQLEEN
;
A
#
# COMPACT_ATOMS: atom_id res chain seq x y z
N MET A 1 -32.61 -128.49 30.43
CA MET A 1 -33.21 -127.63 31.48
C MET A 1 -32.19 -126.79 32.27
N LEU A 2 -31.28 -127.35 33.09
CA LEU A 2 -30.36 -126.51 33.89
C LEU A 2 -29.30 -125.79 33.03
N GLU A 3 -28.66 -126.51 32.10
CA GLU A 3 -27.61 -125.97 31.21
C GLU A 3 -28.14 -124.91 30.22
N GLU A 4 -29.35 -125.09 29.69
CA GLU A 4 -30.03 -124.11 28.84
C GLU A 4 -30.37 -122.82 29.62
N LEU A 5 -30.79 -122.95 30.87
CA LEU A 5 -31.03 -121.82 31.76
C LEU A 5 -29.74 -121.05 32.05
N GLN A 6 -28.64 -121.78 32.25
CA GLN A 6 -27.32 -121.21 32.53
C GLN A 6 -26.72 -120.52 31.29
N HIS A 7 -26.95 -121.07 30.10
CA HIS A 7 -26.57 -120.43 28.84
C HIS A 7 -27.38 -119.15 28.57
N LEU A 8 -28.69 -119.19 28.80
CA LEU A 8 -29.57 -118.03 28.67
C LEU A 8 -29.18 -116.94 29.68
N GLN A 9 -28.85 -117.32 30.91
CA GLN A 9 -28.39 -116.41 31.96
C GLN A 9 -27.07 -115.71 31.58
N ASN A 10 -26.13 -116.45 30.97
CA ASN A 10 -24.90 -115.86 30.43
C ASN A 10 -25.15 -114.92 29.25
N GLN A 11 -26.05 -115.30 28.32
CA GLN A 11 -26.43 -114.43 27.19
C GLN A 11 -27.09 -113.14 27.65
N ILE A 12 -28.00 -113.22 28.62
CA ILE A 12 -28.64 -112.05 29.25
C ILE A 12 -27.58 -111.16 29.90
N LYS A 13 -26.62 -111.74 30.62
CA LYS A 13 -25.52 -110.98 31.22
C LYS A 13 -24.69 -110.21 30.19
N THR A 14 -24.28 -110.87 29.10
CA THR A 14 -23.55 -110.20 28.00
C THR A 14 -24.39 -109.12 27.30
N LEU A 15 -25.70 -109.35 27.13
CA LEU A 15 -26.61 -108.33 26.57
C LEU A 15 -26.74 -107.12 27.49
N VAL A 16 -26.85 -107.33 28.80
CA VAL A 16 -26.89 -106.25 29.79
C VAL A 16 -25.57 -105.48 29.80
N GLU A 17 -24.43 -106.15 29.80
CA GLU A 17 -23.10 -105.52 29.69
C GLU A 17 -22.98 -104.70 28.40
N HIS A 18 -23.40 -105.25 27.26
CA HIS A 18 -23.34 -104.55 25.98
C HIS A 18 -24.29 -103.34 25.91
N ILE A 19 -25.50 -103.46 26.47
CA ILE A 19 -26.44 -102.35 26.60
C ILE A 19 -25.83 -101.26 27.49
N GLN A 20 -25.18 -101.64 28.59
CA GLN A 20 -24.56 -100.70 29.51
C GLN A 20 -23.37 -99.97 28.88
N ASP A 21 -22.52 -100.68 28.13
CA ASP A 21 -21.41 -100.10 27.36
C ASP A 21 -21.91 -99.14 26.26
N THR A 22 -22.94 -99.52 25.51
CA THR A 22 -23.53 -98.64 24.49
C THR A 22 -24.18 -97.41 25.13
N GLN A 23 -24.84 -97.55 26.28
CA GLN A 23 -25.40 -96.42 27.03
C GLN A 23 -24.31 -95.46 27.51
N GLN A 24 -23.21 -95.98 28.06
CA GLN A 24 -22.05 -95.18 28.47
C GLN A 24 -21.41 -94.47 27.27
N THR A 25 -21.25 -95.16 26.15
CA THR A 25 -20.69 -94.59 24.92
C THR A 25 -21.57 -93.46 24.38
N LEU A 26 -22.90 -93.65 24.38
CA LEU A 26 -23.86 -92.63 23.93
C LEU A 26 -23.83 -91.38 24.83
N VAL A 27 -23.76 -91.58 26.15
CA VAL A 27 -23.63 -90.47 27.12
C VAL A 27 -22.31 -89.74 26.91
N HIS A 28 -21.21 -90.45 26.68
CA HIS A 28 -19.91 -89.85 26.41
C HIS A 28 -19.91 -89.03 25.11
N GLN A 29 -20.40 -89.59 24.00
CA GLN A 29 -20.52 -88.88 22.73
C GLN A 29 -21.43 -87.64 22.82
N SER A 30 -22.55 -87.75 23.54
CA SER A 30 -23.43 -86.61 23.82
C SER A 30 -22.68 -85.52 24.58
N HIS A 31 -21.92 -85.90 25.62
CA HIS A 31 -21.11 -84.96 26.39
C HIS A 31 -20.04 -84.26 25.54
N GLU A 32 -19.25 -85.02 24.78
CA GLU A 32 -18.22 -84.48 23.87
C GLU A 32 -18.82 -83.53 22.83
N HIS A 33 -19.97 -83.89 22.24
CA HIS A 33 -20.67 -83.02 21.29
C HIS A 33 -21.12 -81.72 21.97
N THR A 34 -21.63 -81.81 23.20
CA THR A 34 -22.07 -80.64 23.97
C THR A 34 -20.89 -79.72 24.29
N GLU A 35 -19.76 -80.27 24.74
CA GLU A 35 -18.54 -79.51 25.01
C GLU A 35 -17.97 -78.84 23.75
N SER A 36 -17.92 -79.58 22.64
CA SER A 36 -17.47 -79.05 21.33
C SER A 36 -18.36 -77.91 20.84
N THR A 37 -19.69 -78.07 20.95
CA THR A 37 -20.66 -77.03 20.57
C THR A 37 -20.51 -75.78 21.45
N GLN A 38 -20.31 -75.96 22.76
CA GLN A 38 -20.07 -74.84 23.68
C GLN A 38 -18.75 -74.12 23.38
N LYS A 39 -17.70 -74.83 22.96
CA LYS A 39 -16.42 -74.23 22.56
C LYS A 39 -16.59 -73.39 21.29
N LEU A 40 -17.22 -73.95 20.25
CA LEU A 40 -17.51 -73.22 19.01
C LEU A 40 -18.38 -71.99 19.26
N HIS A 41 -19.38 -72.09 20.14
CA HIS A 41 -20.21 -70.95 20.50
C HIS A 41 -19.41 -69.83 21.18
N ARG A 42 -18.50 -70.17 22.10
CA ARG A 42 -17.59 -69.20 22.71
C ARG A 42 -16.68 -68.53 21.69
N GLU A 43 -16.12 -69.28 20.76
CA GLU A 43 -15.28 -68.74 19.67
C GLU A 43 -16.08 -67.82 18.73
N LEU A 44 -17.33 -68.19 18.42
CA LEU A 44 -18.23 -67.37 17.60
C LEU A 44 -18.57 -66.03 18.27
N ILE A 45 -18.90 -66.05 19.56
CA ILE A 45 -19.17 -64.82 20.34
C ILE A 45 -17.92 -63.93 20.35
N GLN A 46 -16.76 -64.52 20.62
CA GLN A 46 -15.50 -63.77 20.64
C GLN A 46 -15.21 -63.13 19.28
N SER A 47 -15.42 -63.85 18.18
CA SER A 47 -15.26 -63.32 16.82
C SER A 47 -16.29 -62.22 16.50
N GLN A 48 -17.52 -62.33 16.98
CA GLN A 48 -18.55 -61.30 16.81
C GLN A 48 -18.20 -60.01 17.56
N ASP A 49 -17.72 -60.11 18.79
CA ASP A 49 -17.29 -58.96 19.58
C ASP A 49 -16.08 -58.26 18.94
N GLN A 50 -15.12 -59.03 18.42
CA GLN A 50 -14.01 -58.48 17.64
C GLN A 50 -14.50 -57.74 16.39
N THR A 51 -15.45 -58.32 15.65
CA THR A 51 -16.01 -57.72 14.43
C THR A 51 -16.70 -56.38 14.73
N LYS A 52 -17.49 -56.32 15.80
CA LYS A 52 -18.10 -55.06 16.26
C LYS A 52 -17.04 -54.01 16.61
N GLY A 53 -16.00 -54.40 17.35
CA GLY A 53 -14.89 -53.51 17.69
C GLY A 53 -14.08 -53.03 16.47
N TYR A 54 -14.00 -53.83 15.40
CA TYR A 54 -13.42 -53.38 14.13
C TYR A 54 -14.33 -52.41 13.39
N GLN A 55 -15.64 -52.65 13.36
CA GLN A 55 -16.61 -51.73 12.75
C GLN A 55 -16.63 -50.36 13.42
N GLU A 56 -16.62 -50.30 14.75
CA GLU A 56 -16.57 -49.03 15.49
C GLU A 56 -15.29 -48.25 15.19
N ARG A 57 -14.13 -48.91 15.19
CA ARG A 57 -12.86 -48.27 14.83
C ARG A 57 -12.85 -47.76 13.40
N LEU A 58 -13.44 -48.50 12.47
CA LEU A 58 -13.53 -48.11 11.07
C LEU A 58 -14.44 -46.88 10.88
N ASN A 59 -15.57 -46.84 11.58
CA ASN A 59 -16.46 -45.68 11.59
C ASN A 59 -15.79 -44.43 12.20
N ASN A 60 -15.07 -44.60 13.31
CA ASN A 60 -14.33 -43.50 13.94
C ASN A 60 -13.26 -42.95 13.01
N SER A 61 -12.45 -43.84 12.41
CA SER A 61 -11.39 -43.44 11.47
C SER A 61 -11.95 -42.77 10.21
N GLN A 62 -13.11 -43.22 9.73
CA GLN A 62 -13.80 -42.58 8.61
C GLN A 62 -14.30 -41.16 8.95
N THR A 63 -14.74 -40.96 10.19
CA THR A 63 -15.16 -39.65 10.69
C THR A 63 -13.98 -38.70 10.80
N GLU A 64 -12.88 -39.14 11.43
CA GLU A 64 -11.63 -38.38 11.53
C GLU A 64 -11.07 -38.00 10.16
N LEU A 65 -11.10 -38.92 9.20
CA LEU A 65 -10.64 -38.66 7.83
C LEU A 65 -11.47 -37.56 7.15
N ASN A 66 -12.79 -37.58 7.35
CA ASN A 66 -13.68 -36.55 6.80
C ASN A 66 -13.45 -35.19 7.46
N GLU A 67 -13.25 -35.15 8.78
CA GLU A 67 -12.91 -33.92 9.51
C GLU A 67 -11.58 -33.33 9.02
N GLN A 68 -10.54 -34.16 8.90
CA GLN A 68 -9.24 -33.74 8.39
C GLN A 68 -9.33 -33.22 6.94
N LYS A 69 -10.11 -33.89 6.09
CA LYS A 69 -10.34 -33.45 4.72
C LYS A 69 -11.00 -32.07 4.66
N ASN A 70 -11.99 -31.83 5.51
CA ASN A 70 -12.67 -30.53 5.60
C ASN A 70 -11.73 -29.44 6.12
N ALA A 71 -10.94 -29.74 7.16
CA ALA A 71 -9.94 -28.82 7.70
C ALA A 71 -8.89 -28.45 6.64
N TYR A 72 -8.40 -29.42 5.87
CA TYR A 72 -7.45 -29.18 4.79
C TYR A 72 -8.05 -28.30 3.67
N GLN A 73 -9.30 -28.55 3.28
CA GLN A 73 -9.99 -27.72 2.28
C GLN A 73 -10.17 -26.27 2.77
N GLN A 74 -10.49 -26.09 4.06
CA GLN A 74 -10.60 -24.76 4.62
C GLN A 74 -9.23 -24.05 4.64
N LEU A 75 -8.18 -24.73 5.10
CA LEU A 75 -6.83 -24.19 5.09
C LEU A 75 -6.37 -23.81 3.68
N GLN A 76 -6.73 -24.61 2.67
CA GLN A 76 -6.41 -24.29 1.27
C GLN A 76 -7.13 -23.03 0.78
N LYS A 77 -8.38 -22.82 1.18
CA LYS A 77 -9.13 -21.58 0.87
C LYS A 77 -8.49 -20.38 1.55
N ASP A 78 -8.15 -20.52 2.83
CA ASP A 78 -7.52 -19.45 3.61
C ASP A 78 -6.16 -19.08 3.03
N HIS A 79 -5.36 -20.08 2.62
CA HIS A 79 -4.08 -19.86 1.97
C HIS A 79 -4.22 -19.09 0.65
N ARG A 80 -5.21 -19.42 -0.19
CA ARG A 80 -5.50 -18.67 -1.43
C ARG A 80 -5.93 -17.23 -1.14
N ALA A 81 -6.85 -17.04 -0.18
CA ALA A 81 -7.31 -15.72 0.21
C ALA A 81 -6.17 -14.84 0.74
N LEU A 82 -5.26 -15.44 1.52
CA LEU A 82 -4.08 -14.75 2.03
C LEU A 82 -3.10 -14.39 0.91
N ASN A 83 -2.86 -15.30 -0.04
CA ASN A 83 -2.02 -15.04 -1.20
C ASN A 83 -2.56 -13.88 -2.06
N ASP A 84 -3.88 -13.82 -2.27
CA ASP A 84 -4.52 -12.72 -2.99
C ASP A 84 -4.36 -11.38 -2.25
N GLN A 85 -4.46 -11.39 -0.91
CA GLN A 85 -4.21 -10.20 -0.09
C GLN A 85 -2.76 -9.74 -0.19
N TYR A 86 -1.80 -10.65 -0.11
CA TYR A 86 -0.38 -10.32 -0.29
C TYR A 86 -0.11 -9.72 -1.67
N THR A 87 -0.67 -10.34 -2.71
CA THR A 87 -0.52 -9.83 -4.08
C THR A 87 -1.08 -8.41 -4.20
N ARG A 88 -2.28 -8.14 -3.67
CA ARG A 88 -2.85 -6.78 -3.66
C ARG A 88 -2.00 -5.78 -2.89
N LEU A 89 -1.47 -6.20 -1.74
CA LEU A 89 -0.61 -5.36 -0.92
C LEU A 89 0.69 -5.01 -1.64
N GLU A 90 1.31 -5.98 -2.31
CA GLU A 90 2.51 -5.79 -3.13
C GLU A 90 2.27 -4.77 -4.25
N HIS A 91 1.14 -4.90 -4.97
CA HIS A 91 0.76 -3.92 -6.00
C HIS A 91 0.55 -2.51 -5.43
N SER A 92 -0.10 -2.41 -4.27
CA SER A 92 -0.29 -1.12 -3.57
C SER A 92 1.04 -0.50 -3.16
N CYS A 93 1.98 -1.29 -2.64
CA CYS A 93 3.32 -0.83 -2.29
C CYS A 93 4.11 -0.36 -3.52
N ALA A 94 4.01 -1.07 -4.65
CA ALA A 94 4.65 -0.68 -5.90
C ALA A 94 4.10 0.66 -6.43
N GLU A 95 2.79 0.84 -6.42
CA GLU A 95 2.15 2.09 -6.84
C GLU A 95 2.48 3.25 -5.90
N LEU A 96 2.50 3.01 -4.58
CA LEU A 96 2.91 4.02 -3.60
C LEU A 96 4.36 4.46 -3.82
N ARG A 97 5.27 3.52 -4.11
CA ARG A 97 6.66 3.81 -4.44
C ARG A 97 6.78 4.69 -5.69
N LYS A 98 6.03 4.39 -6.75
CA LYS A 98 6.00 5.24 -7.97
C LYS A 98 5.52 6.66 -7.65
N ARG A 99 4.48 6.80 -6.82
CA ARG A 99 3.98 8.12 -6.39
C ARG A 99 5.02 8.91 -5.60
N PHE A 100 5.75 8.24 -4.69
CA PHE A 100 6.83 8.87 -3.94
C PHE A 100 7.97 9.34 -4.86
N GLU A 101 8.35 8.54 -5.85
CA GLU A 101 9.37 8.92 -6.82
C GLU A 101 8.94 10.14 -7.65
N ALA A 102 7.68 10.17 -8.11
CA ALA A 102 7.11 11.33 -8.81
C ALA A 102 7.08 12.59 -7.92
N LEU A 103 6.74 12.46 -6.63
CA LEU A 103 6.76 13.58 -5.69
C LEU A 103 8.17 14.12 -5.47
N ILE A 104 9.19 13.25 -5.41
CA ILE A 104 10.59 13.67 -5.31
C ILE A 104 10.99 14.45 -6.57
N GLN A 105 10.62 13.97 -7.75
CA GLN A 105 10.88 14.66 -9.02
C GLN A 105 10.20 16.04 -9.05
N GLN A 106 8.91 16.13 -8.69
CA GLN A 106 8.18 17.39 -8.62
C GLN A 106 8.80 18.37 -7.62
N LYS A 107 9.19 17.89 -6.44
CA LYS A 107 9.89 18.71 -5.44
C LYS A 107 11.20 19.28 -6.01
N ASN A 108 12.01 18.46 -6.68
CA ASN A 108 13.28 18.89 -7.25
C ASN A 108 13.09 19.90 -8.39
N GLN A 109 12.06 19.70 -9.23
CA GLN A 109 11.68 20.66 -10.25
C GLN A 109 11.29 22.00 -9.62
N LEU A 110 10.39 21.98 -8.62
CA LEU A 110 9.94 23.19 -7.94
C LEU A 110 11.10 23.93 -7.26
N LYS A 111 12.07 23.21 -6.70
CA LYS A 111 13.28 23.82 -6.14
C LYS A 111 14.08 24.56 -7.21
N THR A 112 14.26 23.96 -8.38
CA THR A 112 14.96 24.56 -9.52
C THR A 112 14.23 25.80 -10.04
N ASP A 113 12.91 25.74 -10.15
CA ASP A 113 12.08 26.86 -10.58
C ASP A 113 12.17 28.02 -9.57
N CYS A 114 12.13 27.71 -8.27
CA CYS A 114 12.28 28.70 -7.20
C CYS A 114 13.65 29.40 -7.24
N ASP A 115 14.73 28.64 -7.45
CA ASP A 115 16.08 29.20 -7.59
C ASP A 115 16.19 30.09 -8.83
N THR A 116 15.57 29.67 -9.94
CA THR A 116 15.53 30.45 -11.18
C THR A 116 14.79 31.77 -10.98
N LEU A 117 13.60 31.74 -10.36
CA LEU A 117 12.82 32.94 -10.06
C LEU A 117 13.56 33.88 -9.10
N THR A 118 14.26 33.33 -8.12
CA THR A 118 15.08 34.13 -7.18
C THR A 118 16.19 34.87 -7.93
N ASN A 119 16.93 34.16 -8.80
CA ASN A 119 17.98 34.78 -9.61
C ASN A 119 17.44 35.85 -10.57
N GLN A 120 16.27 35.60 -11.18
CA GLN A 120 15.60 36.58 -12.04
C GLN A 120 15.18 37.83 -11.25
N ASN A 121 14.61 37.66 -10.06
CA ASN A 121 14.24 38.76 -9.19
C ASN A 121 15.46 39.61 -8.79
N ASP A 122 16.57 38.99 -8.41
CA ASP A 122 17.81 39.68 -8.06
C ASP A 122 18.40 40.46 -9.24
N SER A 123 18.27 39.94 -10.47
CA SER A 123 18.66 40.62 -11.69
C SER A 123 17.78 41.85 -11.96
N LEU A 124 16.46 41.68 -11.86
CA LEU A 124 15.50 42.77 -12.04
C LEU A 124 15.70 43.88 -11.00
N GLN A 125 15.94 43.53 -9.74
CA GLN A 125 16.24 44.51 -8.69
C GLN A 125 17.51 45.32 -8.99
N ARG A 126 18.54 44.69 -9.55
CA ARG A 126 19.75 45.40 -10.00
C ARG A 126 19.44 46.37 -11.14
N GLN A 127 18.68 45.94 -12.14
CA GLN A 127 18.25 46.80 -13.25
C GLN A 127 17.42 47.99 -12.76
N VAL A 128 16.50 47.78 -11.82
CA VAL A 128 15.70 48.86 -11.21
C VAL A 128 16.58 49.87 -10.48
N LYS A 129 17.61 49.41 -9.75
CA LYS A 129 18.57 50.31 -9.08
C LYS A 129 19.37 51.12 -10.10
N GLU A 130 19.83 50.50 -11.18
CA GLU A 130 20.57 51.18 -12.25
C GLU A 130 19.70 52.21 -12.97
N LEU A 131 18.46 51.86 -13.33
CA LEU A 131 17.51 52.77 -13.96
C LEU A 131 17.18 53.95 -13.04
N THR A 132 16.98 53.70 -11.75
CA THR A 132 16.78 54.77 -10.75
C THR A 132 17.99 55.71 -10.70
N HIS A 133 19.20 55.16 -10.67
CA HIS A 133 20.42 55.96 -10.68
C HIS A 133 20.55 56.82 -11.96
N ASN A 134 20.33 56.22 -13.13
CA ASN A 134 20.37 56.91 -14.42
C ASN A 134 19.33 58.02 -14.50
N ARG A 135 18.11 57.77 -14.01
CA ARG A 135 17.05 58.78 -13.89
C ARG A 135 17.52 59.97 -13.04
N ASP A 136 18.11 59.71 -11.86
CA ASP A 136 18.56 60.78 -10.97
C ASP A 136 19.70 61.60 -11.58
N VAL A 137 20.62 60.95 -12.31
CA VAL A 137 21.68 61.63 -13.08
C VAL A 137 21.07 62.51 -14.19
N LEU A 138 20.08 62.00 -14.92
CA LEU A 138 19.40 62.76 -15.97
C LEU A 138 18.63 63.96 -15.40
N LEU A 139 17.96 63.81 -14.27
CA LEU A 139 17.29 64.91 -13.58
C LEU A 139 18.30 66.01 -13.20
N LYS A 140 19.44 65.66 -12.61
CA LYS A 140 20.50 66.63 -12.28
C LYS A 140 21.02 67.36 -13.52
N LYS A 141 21.23 66.64 -14.63
CA LYS A 141 21.64 67.26 -15.91
C LYS A 141 20.58 68.19 -16.47
N ASN A 142 19.31 67.82 -16.37
CA ASN A 142 18.19 68.63 -16.81
C ASN A 142 18.09 69.94 -16.00
N GLU A 143 18.19 69.85 -14.67
CA GLU A 143 18.23 71.03 -13.80
C GLU A 143 19.41 71.94 -14.15
N LEU A 144 20.62 71.41 -14.33
CA LEU A 144 21.77 72.22 -14.75
C LEU A 144 21.54 72.91 -16.10
N ALA A 145 20.95 72.20 -17.07
CA ALA A 145 20.62 72.78 -18.37
C ALA A 145 19.59 73.91 -18.23
N LYS A 146 18.56 73.73 -17.40
CA LYS A 146 17.56 74.75 -17.09
C LYS A 146 18.21 76.01 -16.49
N HIS A 147 19.07 75.87 -15.48
CA HIS A 147 19.80 77.00 -14.89
C HIS A 147 20.67 77.72 -15.92
N LYS A 148 21.34 76.99 -16.83
CA LYS A 148 22.14 77.61 -17.90
C LYS A 148 21.25 78.40 -18.87
N VAL A 149 20.09 77.87 -19.24
CA VAL A 149 19.12 78.56 -20.10
C VAL A 149 18.63 79.84 -19.42
N GLU A 150 18.25 79.79 -18.14
CA GLU A 150 17.84 80.96 -17.36
C GLU A 150 18.95 82.03 -17.30
N ALA A 151 20.21 81.62 -17.08
CA ALA A 151 21.35 82.53 -17.09
C ALA A 151 21.58 83.18 -18.47
N ILE A 152 21.40 82.43 -19.56
CA ILE A 152 21.49 82.97 -20.93
C ILE A 152 20.37 83.99 -21.16
N ILE A 153 19.13 83.67 -20.76
CA ILE A 153 17.98 84.60 -20.86
C ILE A 153 18.28 85.90 -20.11
N HIS A 154 18.77 85.82 -18.86
CA HIS A 154 19.16 87.00 -18.09
C HIS A 154 20.24 87.83 -18.78
N ARG A 155 21.29 87.18 -19.31
CA ARG A 155 22.38 87.88 -20.02
C ARG A 155 21.89 88.55 -21.30
N LEU A 156 21.00 87.90 -22.06
CA LEU A 156 20.39 88.48 -23.25
C LEU A 156 19.51 89.68 -22.90
N ALA A 157 18.75 89.63 -21.80
CA ALA A 157 17.96 90.77 -21.33
C ALA A 157 18.84 92.00 -21.01
N ILE A 158 19.96 91.81 -20.31
CA ILE A 158 20.92 92.89 -19.98
C ILE A 158 21.56 93.45 -21.26
N LEU A 159 21.97 92.59 -22.20
CA LEU A 159 22.55 93.07 -23.45
C LEU A 159 21.55 93.91 -24.25
N GLY A 160 20.29 93.48 -24.32
CA GLY A 160 19.23 94.24 -24.98
C GLY A 160 19.08 95.65 -24.41
N THR A 161 18.99 95.79 -23.09
CA THR A 161 18.88 97.12 -22.45
C THR A 161 20.12 98.00 -22.68
N SER A 162 21.32 97.41 -22.65
CA SER A 162 22.55 98.16 -22.94
C SER A 162 22.64 98.64 -24.40
N GLN A 163 22.15 97.84 -25.36
CA GLN A 163 22.07 98.24 -26.77
C GLN A 163 21.04 99.35 -26.96
N ASP A 164 19.88 99.25 -26.32
CA ASP A 164 18.84 100.29 -26.36
C ASP A 164 19.34 101.62 -25.78
N THR A 165 20.06 101.56 -24.64
CA THR A 165 20.67 102.74 -24.01
C THR A 165 21.71 103.38 -24.93
N SER A 166 22.59 102.56 -25.54
CA SER A 166 23.59 103.04 -26.50
C SER A 166 22.93 103.68 -27.73
N ALA A 167 21.82 103.11 -28.22
CA ALA A 167 21.06 103.66 -29.34
C ALA A 167 20.42 105.01 -29.00
N GLN A 168 19.90 105.17 -27.78
CA GLN A 168 19.35 106.44 -27.28
C GLN A 168 20.44 107.51 -27.11
N GLU A 169 21.61 107.17 -26.57
CA GLU A 169 22.74 108.10 -26.44
C GLU A 169 23.25 108.57 -27.82
N ILE A 170 23.33 107.65 -28.79
CA ILE A 170 23.68 108.00 -30.18
C ILE A 170 22.65 108.94 -30.79
N GLN A 171 21.35 108.72 -30.56
CA GLN A 171 20.28 109.62 -31.02
C GLN A 171 20.38 111.02 -30.40
N GLN A 172 20.70 111.12 -29.10
CA GLN A 172 20.88 112.41 -28.43
C GLN A 172 22.10 113.17 -28.95
N LEU A 173 23.23 112.48 -29.20
CA LEU A 173 24.43 113.08 -29.78
C LEU A 173 24.27 113.46 -31.26
N ALA A 174 23.41 112.76 -32.00
CA ALA A 174 23.08 113.10 -33.38
C ALA A 174 22.23 114.38 -33.49
N HIS A 175 21.61 114.85 -32.39
CA HIS A 175 20.76 116.06 -32.35
C HIS A 175 21.20 117.02 -31.22
N PRO A 176 22.33 117.74 -31.34
CA PRO A 176 22.88 118.48 -30.21
C PRO A 176 22.13 119.77 -29.85
N HIS A 177 21.32 120.35 -30.74
CA HIS A 177 20.59 121.62 -30.48
C HIS A 177 19.25 121.64 -31.24
N ALA A 178 18.17 121.35 -30.53
CA ALA A 178 16.81 121.72 -30.93
C ALA A 178 16.05 122.45 -29.81
N GLU A 179 16.76 123.03 -28.83
CA GLU A 179 16.17 123.77 -27.70
C GLU A 179 16.54 125.26 -27.66
N GLN A 180 16.97 125.88 -28.77
CA GLN A 180 17.24 127.34 -28.78
C GLN A 180 16.54 128.16 -29.88
N LEU A 181 15.59 127.59 -30.62
CA LEU A 181 14.82 128.37 -31.60
C LEU A 181 13.35 127.97 -31.57
N GLU A 182 12.64 128.40 -30.52
CA GLU A 182 11.30 128.96 -30.67
C GLU A 182 11.10 130.02 -29.56
N GLU A 183 11.05 131.27 -30.04
CA GLU A 183 11.07 132.55 -29.35
C GLU A 183 9.67 133.00 -28.86
N ASN A 184 9.71 133.90 -27.85
CA ASN A 184 8.75 134.96 -27.51
C ASN A 184 7.39 134.62 -26.89
#